data_AF-A0AAV3PJN4-F1
#
_entry.id   AF-A0AAV3PJN4-F1
#
_cell.length_a   1.000
_cell.length_b   1.000
_cell.length_c   1.000
_cell.angle_alpha   90.00
_cell.angle_beta   90.00
_cell.angle_gamma   90.00
#
_symmetry.space_group_name_H-M   'P 1'
#
loop_
_entity.id
_entity.type
_entity.pdbx_description
1 polymer ?
#
loop_
_entity_poly.entity_id
_entity_poly.type
_entity_poly.pdbx_seq_one_letter_code
_entity_poly.pdbx_strand_id
1 'polypeptide(L)'
;MSCWADGIAFITQCPIRSGRKFTYKFQVNGQEGTLWWHAHVGFHRATVYGAIVIYPSKGQSYPFPKPDEEQLIILGEWWNRNITELQNELNAMGIGPESSDANLINGWPGDMYSCNLASRRRRFLKYEESPIFHERQRNSTIEMSTTRSNQQPGSFRLNVKKGKTYLLRIINANLDPSIFFKIANHEFVIVATDASYTNPFRTDVIIISPGQTFDVLFTADQTPGLYYLTTSVFVNSDVEIVDTPGTAVVVYEDVDTLNAVPTMPIIPDHHDNDLFYGALRDMTGLVTSPFWEPVPLEIDERMIITIGLGFQPCSSNPKVRCHGLKLSKFRISGSLSNFTFALPDKKSILEAHYKNIDGIFTDDFPNQPPLMFNFTADDYKHDLNVLSTEMATKVKKFKFNSSVEIVFQCTSLVTPENHPMHLHGHNFHILGMGFGTYDPARDSDNLNYVNPVLASTVSVPKNGWTVIRFRANNPGAWFLHCHNEGHLVIGLAGVFIVEDGPNKYTSLPAPPIDYPRC
;
A
#
# COMPACT_ATOMS: atom_id res chain seq x y z
N MET A 1 14.09 7.95 10.36
CA MET A 1 13.06 9.01 10.28
C MET A 1 12.64 9.38 11.71
N SER A 2 12.31 10.63 12.02
CA SER A 2 11.73 10.94 13.34
C SER A 2 10.27 10.52 13.35
N CYS A 3 9.89 9.57 14.21
CA CYS A 3 8.52 9.04 14.31
C CYS A 3 7.44 10.13 14.49
N TRP A 4 7.80 11.29 15.04
CA TRP A 4 6.91 12.46 15.16
C TRP A 4 6.41 13.03 13.82
N ALA A 5 7.08 12.72 12.71
CA ALA A 5 6.75 13.18 11.37
C ALA A 5 6.22 12.04 10.48
N ASP A 6 5.75 10.94 11.07
CA ASP A 6 5.20 9.79 10.34
C ASP A 6 3.76 10.06 9.85
N GLY A 7 2.99 10.92 10.54
CA GLY A 7 1.75 11.47 9.97
C GLY A 7 0.43 10.81 10.36
N ILE A 8 0.46 9.76 11.18
CA ILE A 8 -0.70 8.94 11.48
C ILE A 8 -1.51 9.50 12.65
N ALA A 9 -2.76 9.85 12.35
CA ALA A 9 -3.71 10.35 13.35
C ALA A 9 -3.89 9.35 14.49
N PHE A 10 -3.74 9.83 15.72
CA PHE A 10 -3.84 9.08 16.98
C PHE A 10 -2.82 7.94 17.19
N ILE A 11 -1.91 7.70 16.25
CA ILE A 11 -0.75 6.81 16.47
C ILE A 11 0.47 7.66 16.77
N THR A 12 0.91 8.50 15.83
CA THR A 12 2.13 9.31 15.98
C THR A 12 1.87 10.78 16.24
N GLN A 13 0.66 11.26 15.91
CA GLN A 13 0.24 12.64 16.16
C GLN A 13 -1.27 12.78 16.29
N CYS A 14 -1.74 13.88 16.89
CA CYS A 14 -3.15 14.26 16.71
C CYS A 14 -3.38 14.88 15.31
N PRO A 15 -4.61 14.87 14.78
CA PRO A 15 -4.90 15.49 13.49
C PRO A 15 -4.55 16.97 13.44
N ILE A 16 -3.99 17.43 12.33
CA ILE A 16 -3.76 18.86 12.09
C ILE A 16 -5.12 19.53 11.88
N ARG A 17 -5.56 20.35 12.84
CA ARG A 17 -6.87 21.02 12.76
C ARG A 17 -6.90 22.10 11.67
N SER A 18 -8.10 22.38 11.17
CA SER A 18 -8.32 23.47 10.21
C SER A 18 -7.72 24.80 10.70
N GLY A 19 -7.04 25.52 9.79
CA GLY A 19 -6.32 26.76 10.10
C GLY A 19 -5.00 26.60 10.85
N ARG A 20 -4.59 25.37 11.21
CA ARG A 20 -3.28 25.09 11.81
C ARG A 20 -2.28 24.60 10.78
N LYS A 21 -1.00 24.61 11.17
CA LYS A 21 0.13 24.17 10.36
C LYS A 21 1.02 23.28 11.20
N PHE A 22 1.63 22.30 10.54
CA PHE A 22 2.65 21.44 11.13
C PHE A 22 3.72 21.17 10.07
N THR A 23 4.98 21.17 10.47
CA THR A 23 6.11 20.96 9.59
C THR A 23 6.62 19.52 9.70
N TYR A 24 6.37 18.72 8.68
CA TYR A 24 6.97 17.40 8.55
C TYR A 24 8.46 17.52 8.24
N LYS A 25 9.30 16.93 9.09
CA LYS A 25 10.76 16.86 8.91
C LYS A 25 11.22 15.42 9.01
N PHE A 26 11.71 14.89 7.90
CA PHE A 26 12.21 13.53 7.81
C PHE A 26 13.56 13.50 7.09
N GLN A 27 14.25 12.38 7.25
CA GLN A 27 15.50 12.06 6.57
C GLN A 27 15.27 10.83 5.72
N VAL A 28 15.78 10.87 4.50
CA VAL A 28 15.83 9.72 3.60
C VAL A 28 17.17 9.03 3.85
N ASN A 29 17.12 7.80 4.36
CA ASN A 29 18.26 7.00 4.78
C ASN A 29 18.11 5.59 4.21
N GLY A 30 18.95 5.23 3.24
CA GLY A 30 18.93 3.88 2.67
C GLY A 30 17.83 3.62 1.64
N GLN A 31 17.08 4.65 1.22
CA GLN A 31 16.10 4.54 0.14
C GLN A 31 16.61 5.22 -1.13
N GLU A 32 16.37 4.59 -2.28
CA GLU A 32 16.62 5.15 -3.61
C GLU A 32 15.61 4.53 -4.60
N GLY A 33 14.91 5.36 -5.36
CA GLY A 33 13.79 4.95 -6.21
C GLY A 33 12.51 5.71 -5.86
N THR A 34 11.36 5.06 -5.99
CA THR A 34 10.04 5.69 -5.80
C THR A 34 9.40 5.31 -4.47
N LEU A 35 8.97 6.32 -3.72
CA LEU A 35 8.02 6.23 -2.62
C LEU A 35 6.83 7.15 -2.94
N TRP A 36 5.94 7.33 -1.98
CA TRP A 36 4.80 8.20 -2.11
C TRP A 36 4.37 8.73 -0.74
N TRP A 37 3.56 9.79 -0.74
CA TRP A 37 2.96 10.35 0.46
C TRP A 37 1.44 10.35 0.30
N HIS A 38 0.73 10.22 1.41
CA HIS A 38 -0.73 10.32 1.41
C HIS A 38 -1.25 10.81 2.76
N ALA A 39 -2.48 11.32 2.78
CA ALA A 39 -3.16 11.62 4.03
C ALA A 39 -3.37 10.33 4.83
N HIS A 40 -3.11 10.38 6.13
CA HIS A 40 -3.30 9.22 7.01
C HIS A 40 -4.36 9.50 8.08
N VAL A 41 -5.52 9.98 7.63
CA VAL A 41 -6.68 10.31 8.46
C VAL A 41 -7.98 10.01 7.70
N GLY A 42 -8.66 8.95 8.10
CA GLY A 42 -9.82 8.44 7.38
C GLY A 42 -9.53 8.21 5.89
N PHE A 43 -10.57 8.29 5.07
CA PHE A 43 -10.45 8.03 3.63
C PHE A 43 -9.83 9.20 2.83
N HIS A 44 -9.22 10.19 3.48
CA HIS A 44 -8.73 11.39 2.78
C HIS A 44 -7.68 11.09 1.71
N ARG A 45 -6.94 9.97 1.82
CA ARG A 45 -6.03 9.52 0.75
C ARG A 45 -6.72 9.09 -0.54
N ALA A 46 -8.04 9.05 -0.61
CA ALA A 46 -8.77 8.91 -1.88
C ALA A 46 -8.46 10.07 -2.84
N THR A 47 -8.07 11.24 -2.30
CA THR A 47 -7.78 12.45 -3.10
C THR A 47 -6.52 13.20 -2.67
N VAL A 48 -5.97 12.91 -1.48
CA VAL A 48 -4.79 13.60 -0.92
C VAL A 48 -3.60 12.64 -0.89
N TYR A 49 -2.87 12.58 -2.00
CA TYR A 49 -1.68 11.76 -2.18
C TYR A 49 -0.78 12.29 -3.30
N GLY A 50 0.43 11.75 -3.39
CA GLY A 50 1.35 12.02 -4.49
C GLY A 50 2.69 11.31 -4.34
N ALA A 51 3.59 11.52 -5.32
CA ALA A 51 4.84 10.78 -5.38
C ALA A 51 5.95 11.42 -4.53
N ILE A 52 6.89 10.58 -4.10
CA ILE A 52 8.23 10.97 -3.61
C ILE A 52 9.25 10.22 -4.47
N VAL A 53 10.03 10.93 -5.28
CA VAL A 53 11.12 10.34 -6.07
C VAL A 53 12.44 10.64 -5.39
N ILE A 54 13.23 9.61 -5.14
CA ILE A 54 14.54 9.68 -4.51
C ILE A 54 15.57 9.23 -5.54
N TYR A 55 16.27 10.22 -6.12
CA TYR A 55 17.29 9.99 -7.12
C TYR A 55 18.61 9.51 -6.49
N PRO A 56 19.48 8.84 -7.27
CA PRO A 56 20.84 8.55 -6.86
C PRO A 56 21.56 9.78 -6.32
N SER A 57 22.31 9.57 -5.23
CA SER A 57 23.13 10.62 -4.64
C SER A 57 24.08 11.24 -5.68
N LYS A 58 24.42 12.51 -5.52
CA LYS A 58 25.28 13.23 -6.48
C LYS A 58 26.59 12.46 -6.72
N GLY A 59 26.85 12.11 -7.98
CA GLY A 59 28.04 11.34 -8.39
C GLY A 59 27.85 9.83 -8.43
N GLN A 60 26.69 9.32 -7.97
CA GLN A 60 26.26 7.94 -8.15
C GLN A 60 25.34 7.84 -9.37
N SER A 61 25.20 6.62 -9.89
CA SER A 61 24.28 6.29 -10.97
C SER A 61 23.34 5.17 -10.53
N TYR A 62 22.23 5.01 -11.24
CA TYR A 62 21.42 3.81 -11.14
C TYR A 62 22.28 2.54 -11.33
N PRO A 63 21.93 1.41 -10.69
CA PRO A 63 22.60 0.13 -10.91
C PRO A 63 22.20 -0.55 -12.24
N PHE A 64 21.42 0.15 -13.07
CA PHE A 64 20.99 -0.24 -14.41
C PHE A 64 21.31 0.89 -15.40
N PRO A 65 21.29 0.62 -16.72
CA PRO A 65 21.52 1.66 -17.73
C PRO A 65 20.59 2.84 -17.52
N LYS A 66 21.17 4.05 -17.51
CA LYS A 66 20.39 5.28 -17.29
C LYS A 66 19.25 5.36 -18.33
N PRO A 67 17.99 5.50 -17.90
CA PRO A 67 16.87 5.65 -18.83
C PRO A 67 17.00 6.98 -19.60
N ASP A 68 16.42 7.02 -20.79
CA ASP A 68 16.36 8.24 -21.59
C ASP A 68 15.45 9.28 -20.93
N GLU A 69 14.32 8.84 -20.37
CA GLU A 69 13.32 9.66 -19.68
C GLU A 69 12.69 8.90 -18.51
N GLU A 70 12.04 9.62 -17.58
CA GLU A 70 11.35 9.04 -16.43
C GLU A 70 9.92 9.58 -16.37
N GLN A 71 8.94 8.73 -16.06
CA GLN A 71 7.53 9.11 -15.97
C GLN A 71 6.88 8.55 -14.71
N LEU A 72 6.13 9.41 -14.00
CA LEU A 72 5.28 8.99 -12.88
C LEU A 72 3.95 8.43 -13.39
N ILE A 73 3.55 7.30 -12.83
CA ILE A 73 2.26 6.63 -13.05
C ILE A 73 1.63 6.34 -11.69
N ILE A 74 0.67 7.16 -11.29
CA ILE A 74 -0.02 7.02 -10.01
C ILE A 74 -1.41 6.44 -10.27
N LEU A 75 -1.63 5.22 -9.79
CA LEU A 75 -2.92 4.55 -9.82
C LEU A 75 -3.76 5.03 -8.63
N GLY A 76 -5.04 5.25 -8.84
CA GLY A 76 -5.96 5.66 -7.78
C GLY A 76 -7.40 5.31 -8.10
N GLU A 77 -8.31 5.79 -7.27
CA GLU A 77 -9.74 5.54 -7.40
C GLU A 77 -10.55 6.83 -7.29
N TRP A 78 -11.75 6.81 -7.87
CA TRP A 78 -12.71 7.90 -7.80
C TRP A 78 -14.07 7.40 -7.35
N TRP A 79 -14.67 8.11 -6.40
CA TRP A 79 -16.08 8.00 -6.09
C TRP A 79 -16.77 9.33 -6.41
N ASN A 80 -17.95 9.24 -7.02
CA ASN A 80 -18.86 10.36 -7.24
C ASN A 80 -19.44 10.89 -5.92
N ARG A 81 -19.48 10.02 -4.90
CA ARG A 81 -19.92 10.35 -3.55
C ARG A 81 -18.87 11.14 -2.79
N ASN A 82 -19.31 11.96 -1.83
CA ASN A 82 -18.38 12.58 -0.89
C ASN A 82 -17.71 11.51 -0.02
N ILE A 83 -16.38 11.45 -0.07
CA ILE A 83 -15.59 10.42 0.61
C ILE A 83 -15.75 10.44 2.13
N THR A 84 -15.91 11.62 2.75
CA THR A 84 -16.13 11.73 4.19
C THR A 84 -17.52 11.21 4.57
N GLU A 85 -18.54 11.49 3.76
CA GLU A 85 -19.90 10.96 3.96
C GLU A 85 -19.94 9.44 3.77
N LEU A 86 -19.28 8.94 2.73
CA LEU A 86 -19.11 7.51 2.49
C LEU A 86 -18.47 6.83 3.70
N GLN A 87 -17.33 7.32 4.18
CA GLN A 87 -16.68 6.77 5.37
C GLN A 87 -17.60 6.77 6.61
N ASN A 88 -18.32 7.86 6.85
CA ASN A 88 -19.22 7.97 8.00
C ASN A 88 -20.37 6.95 7.93
N GLU A 89 -20.92 6.71 6.75
CA GLU A 89 -21.94 5.69 6.53
C GLU A 89 -21.38 4.29 6.75
N LEU A 90 -20.23 3.97 6.17
CA LEU A 90 -19.58 2.66 6.30
C LEU A 90 -19.24 2.33 7.76
N ASN A 91 -18.70 3.31 8.50
CA ASN A 91 -18.45 3.19 9.93
C ASN A 91 -19.73 2.94 10.74
N ALA A 92 -20.83 3.57 10.36
CA ALA A 92 -22.13 3.40 11.02
C ALA A 92 -22.76 2.02 10.71
N MET A 93 -22.65 1.57 9.47
CA MET A 93 -23.20 0.30 9.00
C MET A 93 -22.35 -0.90 9.40
N GLY A 94 -21.04 -0.70 9.56
CA GLY A 94 -20.10 -1.76 9.90
C GLY A 94 -19.72 -2.64 8.71
N ILE A 95 -19.57 -2.04 7.53
CA ILE A 95 -19.24 -2.70 6.26
C ILE A 95 -18.11 -1.93 5.55
N GLY A 96 -17.39 -2.61 4.65
CA GLY A 96 -16.39 -1.98 3.78
C GLY A 96 -17.03 -1.15 2.65
N PRO A 97 -16.26 -0.27 1.98
CA PRO A 97 -16.74 0.55 0.88
C PRO A 97 -17.26 -0.30 -0.30
N GLU A 98 -18.24 0.26 -1.02
CA GLU A 98 -18.57 -0.23 -2.37
C GLU A 98 -17.40 0.06 -3.33
N SER A 99 -17.33 -0.69 -4.43
CA SER A 99 -16.35 -0.46 -5.50
C SER A 99 -16.38 1.00 -5.98
N SER A 100 -15.21 1.52 -6.34
CA SER A 100 -15.10 2.87 -6.89
C SER A 100 -15.86 3.02 -8.21
N ASP A 101 -16.30 4.25 -8.48
CA ASP A 101 -16.95 4.59 -9.75
C ASP A 101 -15.96 4.52 -10.91
N ALA A 102 -14.66 4.74 -10.66
CA ALA A 102 -13.60 4.60 -11.67
C ALA A 102 -12.23 4.34 -11.05
N ASN A 103 -11.43 3.47 -11.66
CA ASN A 103 -9.97 3.49 -11.48
C ASN A 103 -9.33 4.62 -12.28
N LEU A 104 -8.27 5.20 -11.74
CA LEU A 104 -7.58 6.36 -12.28
C LEU A 104 -6.12 6.03 -12.62
N ILE A 105 -5.61 6.61 -13.70
CA ILE A 105 -4.18 6.72 -13.99
C ILE A 105 -3.85 8.22 -14.02
N ASN A 106 -2.97 8.65 -13.12
CA ASN A 106 -2.58 10.05 -12.95
C ASN A 106 -3.80 11.00 -12.78
N GLY A 107 -4.84 10.52 -12.10
CA GLY A 107 -6.08 11.27 -11.85
C GLY A 107 -7.12 11.21 -12.98
N TRP A 108 -6.88 10.41 -14.03
CA TRP A 108 -7.77 10.28 -15.19
C TRP A 108 -8.38 8.89 -15.28
N PRO A 109 -9.70 8.77 -15.50
CA PRO A 109 -10.34 7.46 -15.66
C PRO A 109 -10.08 6.86 -17.06
N GLY A 110 -9.78 7.69 -18.06
CA GLY A 110 -9.42 7.26 -19.40
C GLY A 110 -10.57 7.24 -20.40
N ASP A 111 -10.27 6.78 -21.63
CA ASP A 111 -11.18 6.87 -22.79
C ASP A 111 -12.41 5.96 -22.67
N MET A 112 -12.31 4.89 -21.86
CA MET A 112 -13.41 3.91 -21.68
C MET A 112 -14.44 4.34 -20.64
N TYR A 113 -14.17 5.42 -19.90
CA TYR A 113 -15.09 5.90 -18.88
C TYR A 113 -16.17 6.82 -19.48
N SER A 114 -17.44 6.39 -19.45
CA SER A 114 -18.55 7.17 -19.98
C SER A 114 -19.04 8.22 -18.98
N CYS A 115 -18.59 9.47 -19.12
CA CYS A 115 -19.36 10.59 -18.57
C CYS A 115 -20.63 10.74 -19.41
N ASN A 116 -21.84 10.78 -18.84
CA ASN A 116 -23.06 11.01 -19.64
C ASN A 116 -22.94 12.30 -20.48
N LEU A 117 -22.70 12.14 -21.78
CA LEU A 117 -22.32 13.15 -22.78
C LEU A 117 -23.48 14.05 -23.25
N ALA A 118 -24.45 14.37 -22.38
CA ALA A 118 -25.54 15.29 -22.75
C ALA A 118 -25.10 16.75 -22.94
N SER A 119 -23.84 17.08 -22.67
CA SER A 119 -23.30 18.42 -22.96
C SER A 119 -21.85 18.36 -23.45
N ARG A 120 -21.66 18.52 -24.77
CA ARG A 120 -20.65 19.42 -25.40
C ARG A 120 -20.24 18.92 -26.79
N ARG A 121 -20.97 19.40 -27.80
CA ARG A 121 -20.36 19.82 -29.07
C ARG A 121 -19.56 21.10 -28.81
N ARG A 122 -18.29 21.03 -28.37
CA ARG A 122 -17.35 22.16 -28.52
C ARG A 122 -15.94 21.65 -28.84
N ARG A 123 -15.54 22.00 -30.07
CA ARG A 123 -14.24 21.94 -30.74
C ARG A 123 -13.05 21.89 -29.75
N PHE A 124 -12.28 20.80 -29.83
CA PHE A 124 -11.01 20.59 -29.12
C PHE A 124 -9.99 21.67 -29.52
N LEU A 125 -9.51 22.43 -28.54
CA LEU A 125 -8.37 23.35 -28.68
C LEU A 125 -7.15 22.74 -27.97
N LYS A 126 -5.97 23.01 -28.55
CA LYS A 126 -4.65 22.47 -28.22
C LYS A 126 -4.33 22.40 -26.71
N TYR A 127 -3.70 21.29 -26.34
CA TYR A 127 -3.15 20.96 -25.02
C TYR A 127 -1.76 21.59 -24.80
N GLU A 128 -1.50 22.08 -23.58
CA GLU A 128 -0.18 22.24 -22.97
C GLU A 128 -0.07 21.33 -21.73
N GLU A 129 1.16 20.95 -21.39
CA GLU A 129 1.59 19.77 -20.61
C GLU A 129 1.17 19.67 -19.13
N SER A 130 1.16 18.41 -18.66
CA SER A 130 1.29 17.83 -17.30
C SER A 130 0.12 17.89 -16.30
N PRO A 131 -0.45 16.73 -15.88
CA PRO A 131 -1.39 16.61 -14.75
C PRO A 131 -0.71 16.55 -13.37
N ILE A 132 0.63 16.66 -13.32
CA ILE A 132 1.43 16.52 -12.11
C ILE A 132 2.16 17.83 -11.82
N PHE A 133 1.98 18.38 -10.62
CA PHE A 133 2.73 19.56 -10.19
C PHE A 133 4.11 19.09 -9.68
N HIS A 134 5.17 19.56 -10.34
CA HIS A 134 6.56 19.24 -9.99
C HIS A 134 7.16 20.39 -9.19
N GLU A 135 7.55 20.14 -7.93
CA GLU A 135 8.37 21.08 -7.16
C GLU A 135 9.73 20.46 -6.86
N ARG A 136 10.66 20.56 -7.83
CA ARG A 136 12.06 20.22 -7.61
C ARG A 136 12.83 21.47 -7.19
N GLN A 137 13.24 21.55 -5.93
CA GLN A 137 14.22 22.55 -5.52
C GLN A 137 15.54 22.31 -6.26
N ARG A 138 16.16 23.36 -6.82
CA ARG A 138 17.45 23.26 -7.52
C ARG A 138 18.47 22.55 -6.62
N ASN A 139 19.10 21.49 -7.14
CA ASN A 139 20.06 20.62 -6.46
C ASN A 139 19.50 19.61 -5.45
N SER A 140 18.18 19.40 -5.38
CA SER A 140 17.61 18.31 -4.58
C SER A 140 17.72 16.95 -5.29
N THR A 141 18.07 15.92 -4.53
CA THR A 141 17.96 14.49 -4.90
C THR A 141 16.58 13.92 -4.56
N ILE A 142 15.70 14.71 -3.95
CA ILE A 142 14.33 14.32 -3.62
C ILE A 142 13.37 15.25 -4.36
N GLU A 143 12.35 14.66 -4.96
CA GLU A 143 11.25 15.36 -5.63
C GLU A 143 9.92 14.89 -5.06
N MET A 144 9.03 15.83 -4.75
CA MET A 144 7.67 15.54 -4.33
C MET A 144 6.69 16.10 -5.36
N SER A 145 5.60 15.37 -5.58
CA SER A 145 4.59 15.72 -6.57
C SER A 145 3.18 15.51 -6.00
N THR A 146 2.20 16.23 -6.54
CA THR A 146 0.76 16.05 -6.31
C THR A 146 0.05 15.81 -7.64
N THR A 147 -0.95 14.95 -7.69
CA THR A 147 -1.87 14.91 -8.84
C THR A 147 -2.79 16.14 -8.79
N ARG A 148 -2.88 16.91 -9.87
CA ARG A 148 -3.83 18.03 -9.97
C ARG A 148 -4.54 17.98 -11.32
N SER A 149 -5.79 17.54 -11.32
CA SER A 149 -6.65 17.66 -12.49
C SER A 149 -7.38 19.02 -12.48
N ASN A 150 -6.88 19.96 -13.28
CA ASN A 150 -7.58 21.22 -13.58
C ASN A 150 -8.24 21.19 -14.98
N GLN A 151 -8.40 20.02 -15.61
CA GLN A 151 -8.79 19.88 -17.02
C GLN A 151 -10.05 19.02 -17.22
N GLN A 152 -10.71 19.17 -18.38
CA GLN A 152 -11.90 18.40 -18.80
C GLN A 152 -11.62 16.89 -18.86
N PRO A 153 -12.61 15.99 -18.66
CA PRO A 153 -12.43 14.53 -18.72
C PRO A 153 -11.70 14.08 -19.99
N GLY A 154 -10.70 13.21 -19.82
CA GLY A 154 -9.86 12.65 -20.88
C GLY A 154 -8.98 11.50 -20.38
N SER A 155 -8.04 11.07 -21.22
CA SER A 155 -7.08 9.99 -20.91
C SER A 155 -5.67 10.54 -20.79
N PHE A 156 -4.90 10.02 -19.83
CA PHE A 156 -3.47 10.32 -19.72
C PHE A 156 -2.74 9.80 -20.97
N ARG A 157 -1.84 10.61 -21.54
CA ARG A 157 -1.07 10.26 -22.74
C ARG A 157 0.42 10.29 -22.42
N LEU A 158 1.10 9.17 -22.64
CA LEU A 158 2.55 9.03 -22.50
C LEU A 158 3.17 9.11 -23.91
N ASN A 159 3.81 10.22 -24.23
CA ASN A 159 4.49 10.40 -25.52
C ASN A 159 5.84 9.68 -25.47
N VAL A 160 6.15 8.88 -26.49
CA VAL A 160 7.37 8.08 -26.55
C VAL A 160 8.04 8.16 -27.91
N LYS A 161 9.36 8.03 -27.92
CA LYS A 161 10.17 7.94 -29.13
C LYS A 161 10.65 6.53 -29.34
N LYS A 162 10.53 6.04 -30.57
CA LYS A 162 10.96 4.68 -30.92
C LYS A 162 12.43 4.43 -30.55
N GLY A 163 12.69 3.29 -29.92
CA GLY A 163 14.00 2.83 -29.48
C GLY A 163 14.50 3.44 -28.17
N LYS A 164 13.75 4.36 -27.56
CA LYS A 164 14.08 4.95 -26.26
C LYS A 164 13.57 4.09 -25.11
N THR A 165 14.28 4.14 -23.98
CA THR A 165 13.91 3.44 -22.75
C THR A 165 13.48 4.45 -21.69
N TYR A 166 12.31 4.23 -21.10
CA TYR A 166 11.69 5.05 -20.08
C TYR A 166 11.69 4.31 -18.75
N LEU A 167 11.89 5.02 -17.65
CA LEU A 167 11.63 4.51 -16.31
C LEU A 167 10.25 4.93 -15.87
N LEU A 168 9.31 3.99 -15.83
CA LEU A 168 7.97 4.22 -15.28
C LEU A 168 8.03 3.98 -13.77
N ARG A 169 7.65 5.01 -13.01
CA ARG A 169 7.59 5.02 -11.54
C ARG A 169 6.14 4.83 -11.13
N ILE A 170 5.76 3.58 -10.92
CA ILE A 170 4.38 3.15 -10.71
C ILE A 170 4.08 3.14 -9.21
N ILE A 171 3.00 3.80 -8.80
CA ILE A 171 2.52 3.85 -7.41
C ILE A 171 1.08 3.36 -7.41
N ASN A 172 0.75 2.39 -6.55
CA ASN A 172 -0.65 2.05 -6.28
C ASN A 172 -1.16 2.83 -5.05
N ALA A 173 -1.86 3.93 -5.33
CA ALA A 173 -2.51 4.76 -4.32
C ALA A 173 -4.03 4.46 -4.19
N ASN A 174 -4.52 3.39 -4.82
CA ASN A 174 -5.89 2.93 -4.67
C ASN A 174 -6.20 2.65 -3.19
N LEU A 175 -7.46 2.81 -2.79
CA LEU A 175 -7.89 2.50 -1.42
C LEU A 175 -7.93 0.99 -1.19
N ASP A 176 -8.36 0.22 -2.19
CA ASP A 176 -8.73 -1.18 -2.02
C ASP A 176 -8.03 -2.13 -3.01
N PRO A 177 -8.21 -2.01 -4.34
CA PRO A 177 -7.81 -3.06 -5.26
C PRO A 177 -6.29 -3.16 -5.48
N SER A 178 -5.83 -4.41 -5.52
CA SER A 178 -4.59 -4.75 -6.22
C SER A 178 -4.84 -4.74 -7.72
N ILE A 179 -3.87 -4.29 -8.51
CA ILE A 179 -4.06 -3.96 -9.92
C ILE A 179 -3.11 -4.77 -10.80
N PHE A 180 -3.66 -5.35 -11.87
CA PHE A 180 -2.92 -5.73 -13.07
C PHE A 180 -2.73 -4.50 -13.95
N PHE A 181 -1.50 -4.22 -14.34
CA PHE A 181 -1.12 -3.12 -15.21
C PHE A 181 -0.40 -3.66 -16.45
N LYS A 182 -0.89 -3.33 -17.65
CA LYS A 182 -0.26 -3.70 -18.92
C LYS A 182 -0.24 -2.56 -19.91
N ILE A 183 0.76 -2.58 -20.80
CA ILE A 183 0.81 -1.77 -22.03
C ILE A 183 0.76 -2.75 -23.21
N ALA A 184 -0.13 -2.50 -24.17
CA ALA A 184 -0.29 -3.38 -25.33
C ALA A 184 1.04 -3.62 -26.05
N ASN A 185 1.41 -4.88 -26.25
CA ASN A 185 2.62 -5.35 -26.96
C ASN A 185 3.97 -4.89 -26.37
N HIS A 186 4.02 -4.43 -25.12
CA HIS A 186 5.28 -4.05 -24.47
C HIS A 186 5.55 -4.89 -23.23
N GLU A 187 6.82 -5.23 -23.04
CA GLU A 187 7.33 -5.81 -21.80
C GLU A 187 7.93 -4.74 -20.89
N PHE A 188 8.13 -5.13 -19.64
CA PHE A 188 8.75 -4.36 -18.59
C PHE A 188 9.95 -5.11 -18.01
N VAL A 189 10.87 -4.36 -17.43
CA VAL A 189 11.88 -4.90 -16.52
C VAL A 189 11.77 -4.17 -15.19
N ILE A 190 11.25 -4.84 -14.15
CA ILE A 190 11.19 -4.30 -12.79
C ILE A 190 12.61 -4.22 -12.24
N VAL A 191 12.99 -3.05 -11.75
CA VAL A 191 14.35 -2.77 -11.23
C VAL A 191 14.36 -2.28 -9.79
N ALA A 192 13.22 -1.83 -9.25
CA ALA A 192 13.09 -1.52 -7.83
C ALA A 192 11.63 -1.67 -7.37
N THR A 193 11.45 -1.91 -6.08
CA THR A 193 10.17 -1.83 -5.37
C THR A 193 10.36 -1.14 -4.03
N ASP A 194 9.41 -0.29 -3.63
CA ASP A 194 9.43 0.42 -2.34
C ASP A 194 10.79 1.12 -2.06
N ALA A 195 11.32 1.78 -3.09
CA ALA A 195 12.64 2.41 -3.12
C ALA A 195 13.82 1.51 -2.68
N SER A 196 13.72 0.23 -3.03
CA SER A 196 14.75 -0.80 -2.85
C SER A 196 14.99 -1.55 -4.17
N TYR A 197 16.25 -1.60 -4.61
CA TYR A 197 16.59 -2.24 -5.88
C TYR A 197 16.37 -3.75 -5.87
N THR A 198 15.82 -4.26 -6.98
CA THR A 198 15.64 -5.69 -7.25
C THR A 198 16.65 -6.16 -8.28
N ASN A 199 16.88 -7.47 -8.34
CA ASN A 199 17.42 -8.04 -9.58
C ASN A 199 16.42 -7.77 -10.72
N PRO A 200 16.88 -7.45 -11.94
CA PRO A 200 16.00 -7.18 -13.07
C PRO A 200 15.00 -8.33 -13.29
N PHE A 201 13.70 -8.04 -13.17
CA PHE A 201 12.64 -9.02 -13.36
C PHE A 201 11.80 -8.66 -14.59
N ARG A 202 11.87 -9.50 -15.63
CA ARG A 202 11.17 -9.27 -16.90
C ARG A 202 9.76 -9.83 -16.85
N THR A 203 8.79 -9.02 -17.24
CA THR A 203 7.37 -9.39 -17.29
C THR A 203 6.63 -8.52 -18.28
N ASP A 204 5.51 -8.98 -18.82
CA ASP A 204 4.60 -8.17 -19.66
C ASP A 204 3.39 -7.64 -18.87
N VAL A 205 3.32 -7.92 -17.57
CA VAL A 205 2.29 -7.48 -16.64
C VAL A 205 2.89 -7.10 -15.30
N ILE A 206 2.54 -5.92 -14.81
CA ILE A 206 2.88 -5.46 -13.46
C ILE A 206 1.70 -5.75 -12.54
N ILE A 207 1.99 -6.29 -11.37
CA ILE A 207 1.01 -6.72 -10.39
C ILE A 207 1.32 -5.97 -9.10
N ILE A 208 0.50 -4.99 -8.76
CA ILE A 208 0.83 -4.01 -7.71
C ILE A 208 -0.33 -3.83 -6.75
N SER A 209 -0.05 -3.91 -5.46
CA SER A 209 -1.05 -3.80 -4.38
C SER A 209 -1.00 -2.40 -3.75
N PRO A 210 -2.09 -1.91 -3.13
CA PRO A 210 -2.09 -0.63 -2.43
C PRO A 210 -0.92 -0.55 -1.45
N GLY A 211 -0.20 0.58 -1.42
CA GLY A 211 1.01 0.72 -0.61
C GLY A 211 2.30 0.57 -1.41
N GLN A 212 2.31 -0.31 -2.41
CA GLN A 212 3.51 -0.65 -3.15
C GLN A 212 3.88 0.39 -4.21
N THR A 213 5.17 0.46 -4.50
CA THR A 213 5.71 1.12 -5.68
C THR A 213 6.57 0.16 -6.50
N PHE A 214 6.63 0.38 -7.81
CA PHE A 214 7.58 -0.27 -8.70
C PHE A 214 8.25 0.74 -9.62
N ASP A 215 9.57 0.63 -9.75
CA ASP A 215 10.33 1.28 -10.82
C ASP A 215 10.56 0.25 -11.92
N VAL A 216 10.05 0.53 -13.12
CA VAL A 216 10.08 -0.40 -14.24
C VAL A 216 10.66 0.25 -15.49
N LEU A 217 11.58 -0.45 -16.16
CA LEU A 217 12.09 -0.04 -17.46
C LEU A 217 11.12 -0.51 -18.54
N PHE A 218 10.73 0.42 -19.39
CA PHE A 218 9.86 0.25 -20.56
C PHE A 218 10.64 0.72 -21.79
N THR A 219 10.75 -0.10 -22.83
CA THR A 219 11.39 0.31 -24.09
C THR A 219 10.33 0.48 -25.18
N ALA A 220 10.33 1.62 -25.86
CA ALA A 220 9.42 1.91 -26.97
C ALA A 220 9.91 1.21 -28.25
N ASP A 221 9.84 -0.12 -28.30
CA ASP A 221 10.42 -0.98 -29.33
C ASP A 221 9.44 -1.37 -30.47
N GLN A 222 8.16 -1.06 -30.31
CA GLN A 222 7.12 -1.41 -31.26
C GLN A 222 7.13 -0.50 -32.52
N THR A 223 6.32 -0.87 -33.50
CA THR A 223 6.05 -0.01 -34.66
C THR A 223 5.39 1.29 -34.18
N PRO A 224 5.78 2.49 -34.68
CA PRO A 224 5.14 3.73 -34.26
C PRO A 224 3.62 3.66 -34.45
N GLY A 225 2.90 3.79 -33.33
CA GLY A 225 1.45 3.67 -33.27
C GLY A 225 0.91 4.17 -31.92
N LEU A 226 -0.37 3.85 -31.67
CA LEU A 226 -1.03 4.10 -30.39
C LEU A 226 -1.23 2.77 -29.66
N TYR A 227 -0.89 2.72 -28.39
CA TYR A 227 -0.99 1.52 -27.56
C TYR A 227 -1.68 1.86 -26.25
N TYR A 228 -2.74 1.16 -25.89
CA TYR A 228 -3.38 1.34 -24.59
C TYR A 228 -2.47 0.81 -23.49
N LEU A 229 -2.35 1.63 -22.45
CA LEU A 229 -2.03 1.24 -21.10
C LEU A 229 -3.37 1.06 -20.39
N THR A 230 -3.59 -0.08 -19.74
CA THR A 230 -4.82 -0.32 -18.97
C THR A 230 -4.51 -0.94 -17.62
N THR A 231 -5.37 -0.64 -16.67
CA THR A 231 -5.44 -1.35 -15.39
C THR A 231 -6.60 -2.32 -15.40
N SER A 232 -6.54 -3.30 -14.51
CA SER A 232 -7.65 -4.18 -14.16
C SER A 232 -7.50 -4.64 -12.72
N VAL A 233 -8.62 -4.84 -12.04
CA VAL A 233 -8.61 -5.29 -10.64
C VAL A 233 -8.28 -6.77 -10.56
N PHE A 234 -7.34 -7.13 -9.68
CA PHE A 234 -7.16 -8.49 -9.21
C PHE A 234 -8.24 -8.82 -8.17
N VAL A 235 -9.03 -9.85 -8.45
CA VAL A 235 -10.15 -10.27 -7.61
C VAL A 235 -9.80 -11.61 -6.99
N ASN A 236 -9.64 -11.60 -5.67
CA ASN A 236 -9.38 -12.81 -4.89
C ASN A 236 -10.22 -12.84 -3.61
N SER A 237 -11.40 -12.22 -3.65
CA SER A 237 -12.39 -12.30 -2.59
C SER A 237 -13.61 -13.06 -3.10
N ASP A 238 -14.45 -13.53 -2.19
CA ASP A 238 -15.73 -14.14 -2.54
C ASP A 238 -16.84 -13.08 -2.78
N VAL A 239 -16.46 -11.80 -2.83
CA VAL A 239 -17.34 -10.64 -3.04
C VAL A 239 -17.22 -10.19 -4.48
N GLU A 240 -18.36 -9.88 -5.11
CA GLU A 240 -18.39 -9.33 -6.46
C GLU A 240 -17.77 -7.93 -6.48
N ILE A 241 -16.65 -7.78 -7.20
CA ILE A 241 -15.97 -6.50 -7.41
C ILE A 241 -16.29 -6.02 -8.82
N VAL A 242 -16.80 -4.80 -8.95
CA VAL A 242 -17.04 -4.19 -10.26
C VAL A 242 -15.71 -3.63 -10.78
N ASP A 243 -15.14 -4.26 -11.81
CA ASP A 243 -13.95 -3.73 -12.46
C ASP A 243 -14.31 -2.57 -13.40
N THR A 244 -13.83 -1.37 -13.06
CA THR A 244 -13.87 -0.18 -13.92
C THR A 244 -12.46 0.15 -14.38
N PRO A 245 -11.96 -0.44 -15.49
CA PRO A 245 -10.56 -0.34 -15.87
C PRO A 245 -10.18 1.12 -16.19
N GLY A 246 -9.08 1.58 -15.58
CA GLY A 246 -8.48 2.87 -15.88
C GLY A 246 -7.62 2.77 -17.13
N THR A 247 -7.70 3.76 -18.05
CA THR A 247 -7.00 3.69 -19.34
C THR A 247 -6.18 4.93 -19.68
N ALA A 248 -4.98 4.69 -20.22
CA ALA A 248 -4.05 5.68 -20.73
C ALA A 248 -3.54 5.28 -22.12
N VAL A 249 -2.97 6.20 -22.89
CA VAL A 249 -2.48 5.92 -24.24
C VAL A 249 -0.98 6.22 -24.34
N VAL A 250 -0.19 5.22 -24.73
CA VAL A 250 1.18 5.41 -25.20
C VAL A 250 1.12 5.89 -26.65
N VAL A 251 1.73 7.04 -26.92
CA VAL A 251 1.71 7.73 -28.21
C VAL A 251 3.13 7.78 -28.76
N TYR A 252 3.42 6.99 -29.79
CA TYR A 252 4.70 7.12 -30.48
C TYR A 252 4.77 8.45 -31.25
N GLU A 253 5.96 9.06 -31.30
CA GLU A 253 6.24 10.22 -32.15
C GLU A 253 5.86 9.94 -33.63
N ASP A 254 5.50 11.01 -34.35
CA ASP A 254 5.19 11.02 -35.79
C ASP A 254 3.95 10.19 -36.23
N VAL A 255 3.12 9.74 -35.29
CA VAL A 255 1.85 9.07 -35.59
C VAL A 255 0.73 10.09 -35.85
N ASP A 256 -0.07 9.88 -36.90
CA ASP A 256 -1.32 10.61 -37.10
C ASP A 256 -2.38 10.18 -36.07
N THR A 257 -2.40 10.89 -34.95
CA THR A 257 -3.31 10.60 -33.82
C THR A 257 -4.80 10.74 -34.16
N LEU A 258 -5.16 11.39 -35.28
CA LEU A 258 -6.57 11.59 -35.65
C LEU A 258 -7.20 10.33 -36.25
N ASN A 259 -6.40 9.51 -36.91
CA ASN A 259 -6.86 8.31 -37.63
C ASN A 259 -6.36 7.00 -37.00
N ALA A 260 -5.34 7.06 -36.14
CA ALA A 260 -4.81 5.88 -35.47
C ALA A 260 -5.79 5.35 -34.41
N VAL A 261 -6.02 4.04 -34.41
CA VAL A 261 -6.78 3.33 -33.38
C VAL A 261 -5.80 2.71 -32.40
N PRO A 262 -5.90 2.98 -31.08
CA PRO A 262 -4.99 2.39 -30.13
C PRO A 262 -5.18 0.88 -30.00
N THR A 263 -4.06 0.16 -29.90
CA THR A 263 -4.06 -1.30 -29.70
C THR A 263 -4.37 -1.63 -28.26
N MET A 264 -5.33 -2.54 -28.03
CA MET A 264 -5.69 -3.02 -26.68
C MET A 264 -4.77 -4.17 -26.23
N PRO A 265 -4.32 -4.18 -24.95
CA PRO A 265 -3.64 -5.33 -24.39
C PRO A 265 -4.63 -6.48 -24.11
N ILE A 266 -4.12 -7.71 -24.09
CA ILE A 266 -4.84 -8.86 -23.54
C ILE A 266 -4.60 -8.85 -22.03
N ILE A 267 -5.67 -8.70 -21.27
CA ILE A 267 -5.61 -8.67 -19.81
C ILE A 267 -5.71 -10.09 -19.24
N PRO A 268 -4.91 -10.44 -18.21
CA PRO A 268 -5.00 -11.73 -17.55
C PRO A 268 -6.39 -11.98 -16.95
N ASP A 269 -6.66 -13.23 -16.57
CA ASP A 269 -7.83 -13.50 -15.74
C ASP A 269 -7.68 -12.76 -14.39
N HIS A 270 -8.74 -12.06 -14.00
CA HIS A 270 -8.81 -11.30 -12.76
C HIS A 270 -8.58 -12.17 -11.52
N HIS A 271 -8.80 -13.49 -11.63
CA HIS A 271 -8.63 -14.47 -10.55
C HIS A 271 -7.30 -15.27 -10.63
N ASP A 272 -6.37 -14.88 -11.50
CA ASP A 272 -5.11 -15.60 -11.71
C ASP A 272 -4.15 -15.44 -10.50
N ASN A 273 -4.33 -16.32 -9.52
CA ASN A 273 -3.54 -16.38 -8.30
C ASN A 273 -2.09 -16.80 -8.56
N ASP A 274 -1.87 -17.71 -9.52
CA ASP A 274 -0.54 -18.22 -9.81
C ASP A 274 0.32 -17.14 -10.46
N LEU A 275 -0.27 -16.35 -11.37
CA LEU A 275 0.39 -15.17 -11.91
C LEU A 275 0.69 -14.14 -10.82
N PHE A 276 -0.29 -13.83 -9.97
CA PHE A 276 -0.14 -12.82 -8.90
C PHE A 276 0.98 -13.16 -7.93
N TYR A 277 0.90 -14.32 -7.28
CA TYR A 277 1.88 -14.68 -6.25
C TYR A 277 3.15 -15.29 -6.84
N GLY A 278 3.10 -15.85 -8.05
CA GLY A 278 4.31 -16.31 -8.76
C GLY A 278 5.28 -15.17 -9.00
N ALA A 279 4.80 -14.06 -9.56
CA ALA A 279 5.62 -12.88 -9.79
C ALA A 279 6.23 -12.33 -8.49
N LEU A 280 5.46 -12.28 -7.39
CA LEU A 280 5.95 -11.83 -6.09
C LEU A 280 6.99 -12.78 -5.46
N ARG A 281 6.86 -14.09 -5.67
CA ARG A 281 7.82 -15.11 -5.17
C ARG A 281 9.14 -15.10 -5.94
N ASP A 282 9.09 -14.86 -7.24
CA ASP A 282 10.26 -14.99 -8.12
C ASP A 282 11.17 -13.75 -8.09
N MET A 283 10.66 -12.60 -7.64
CA MET A 283 11.47 -11.40 -7.46
C MET A 283 12.50 -11.56 -6.33
N THR A 284 13.69 -11.01 -6.53
CA THR A 284 14.78 -11.04 -5.56
C THR A 284 15.44 -9.66 -5.43
N GLY A 285 16.02 -9.38 -4.27
CA GLY A 285 16.76 -8.14 -4.00
C GLY A 285 18.12 -8.10 -4.71
N LEU A 286 18.54 -6.89 -5.09
CA LEU A 286 19.87 -6.65 -5.68
C LEU A 286 20.94 -6.57 -4.58
N VAL A 287 21.71 -7.63 -4.40
CA VAL A 287 22.75 -7.70 -3.35
C VAL A 287 23.92 -6.72 -3.54
N THR A 288 24.09 -6.21 -4.76
CA THR A 288 25.10 -5.18 -5.08
C THR A 288 24.58 -3.76 -4.93
N SER A 289 23.33 -3.57 -4.48
CA SER A 289 22.77 -2.25 -4.19
C SER A 289 23.55 -1.56 -3.07
N PRO A 290 23.77 -0.24 -3.15
CA PRO A 290 24.49 0.51 -2.12
C PRO A 290 23.80 0.51 -0.75
N PHE A 291 22.51 0.19 -0.71
CA PHE A 291 21.70 0.14 0.52
C PHE A 291 21.16 -1.27 0.82
N TRP A 292 21.72 -2.30 0.19
CA TRP A 292 21.36 -3.67 0.50
C TRP A 292 21.84 -4.04 1.91
N GLU A 293 20.96 -4.69 2.66
CA GLU A 293 21.28 -5.25 3.97
C GLU A 293 20.99 -6.76 3.96
N PRO A 294 21.90 -7.59 4.53
CA PRO A 294 21.66 -9.02 4.64
C PRO A 294 20.52 -9.32 5.61
N VAL A 295 19.83 -10.43 5.35
CA VAL A 295 18.76 -10.93 6.23
C VAL A 295 19.33 -11.25 7.62
N PRO A 296 18.68 -10.82 8.71
CA PRO A 296 19.04 -11.30 10.05
C PRO A 296 18.85 -12.82 10.13
N LEU A 297 19.93 -13.55 10.42
CA LEU A 297 19.89 -15.02 10.54
C LEU A 297 19.56 -15.47 11.96
N GLU A 298 20.02 -14.73 12.96
CA GLU A 298 19.65 -14.90 14.36
C GLU A 298 18.41 -14.06 14.68
N ILE A 299 17.45 -14.68 15.36
CA ILE A 299 16.12 -14.08 15.61
C ILE A 299 15.89 -13.97 17.10
N ASP A 300 15.64 -12.74 17.56
CA ASP A 300 15.35 -12.42 18.95
C ASP A 300 13.86 -12.60 19.26
N GLU A 301 13.00 -12.26 18.31
CA GLU A 301 11.54 -12.29 18.45
C GLU A 301 10.89 -13.01 17.27
N ARG A 302 10.07 -14.03 17.56
CA ARG A 302 9.27 -14.75 16.56
C ARG A 302 7.80 -14.53 16.82
N MET A 303 7.05 -14.17 15.79
CA MET A 303 5.63 -13.92 15.88
C MET A 303 4.86 -14.64 14.78
N ILE A 304 3.68 -15.15 15.12
CA ILE A 304 2.64 -15.51 14.14
C ILE A 304 1.50 -14.53 14.36
N ILE A 305 1.17 -13.76 13.33
CA ILE A 305 0.06 -12.82 13.34
C ILE A 305 -0.99 -13.34 12.38
N THR A 306 -2.13 -13.80 12.92
CA THR A 306 -3.26 -14.15 12.07
C THR A 306 -3.93 -12.87 11.57
N ILE A 307 -4.32 -12.89 10.30
CA ILE A 307 -4.98 -11.79 9.61
C ILE A 307 -6.34 -12.29 9.14
N GLY A 308 -7.37 -11.50 9.39
CA GLY A 308 -8.66 -11.77 8.79
C GLY A 308 -9.76 -10.89 9.33
N LEU A 309 -10.94 -11.16 8.81
CA LEU A 309 -12.17 -10.51 9.20
C LEU A 309 -12.90 -11.32 10.28
N GLY A 310 -13.73 -10.62 11.03
CA GLY A 310 -14.58 -11.17 12.08
C GLY A 310 -15.73 -10.22 12.39
N PHE A 311 -16.36 -10.42 13.55
CA PHE A 311 -17.53 -9.66 13.98
C PHE A 311 -17.32 -8.97 15.32
N GLN A 312 -17.88 -7.77 15.42
CA GLN A 312 -18.04 -7.04 16.67
C GLN A 312 -19.53 -6.85 16.99
N PRO A 313 -19.95 -6.94 18.26
CA PRO A 313 -21.29 -6.57 18.65
C PRO A 313 -21.59 -5.11 18.28
N CYS A 314 -22.80 -4.85 17.82
CA CYS A 314 -23.23 -3.50 17.55
C CYS A 314 -23.44 -2.68 18.83
N SER A 315 -23.30 -1.36 18.70
CA SER A 315 -23.58 -0.44 19.80
C SER A 315 -25.00 -0.69 20.33
N SER A 316 -25.16 -0.67 21.65
CA SER A 316 -26.47 -0.69 22.31
C SER A 316 -27.27 0.59 22.06
N ASN A 317 -26.69 1.60 21.38
CA ASN A 317 -27.38 2.83 21.01
C ASN A 317 -28.37 2.57 19.86
N PRO A 318 -29.69 2.69 20.10
CA PRO A 318 -30.72 2.38 19.10
C PRO A 318 -30.73 3.34 17.89
N LYS A 319 -29.93 4.42 17.90
CA LYS A 319 -29.73 5.31 16.75
C LYS A 319 -28.67 4.81 15.76
N VAL A 320 -27.82 3.86 16.17
CA VAL A 320 -26.79 3.28 15.31
C VAL A 320 -27.39 2.05 14.63
N ARG A 321 -27.70 2.16 13.33
CA ARG A 321 -28.19 1.04 12.53
C ARG A 321 -27.01 0.25 11.99
N CYS A 322 -26.76 -0.92 12.57
CA CYS A 322 -25.85 -1.90 11.98
C CYS A 322 -26.57 -2.75 10.93
N HIS A 323 -25.97 -2.88 9.77
CA HIS A 323 -26.44 -3.73 8.68
C HIS A 323 -25.34 -4.73 8.29
N GLY A 324 -24.78 -5.44 9.27
CA GLY A 324 -23.91 -6.59 8.98
C GLY A 324 -24.65 -7.64 8.16
N LEU A 325 -23.91 -8.35 7.30
CA LEU A 325 -24.42 -9.43 6.44
C LEU A 325 -25.32 -10.38 7.25
N LYS A 326 -26.62 -10.37 6.97
CA LYS A 326 -27.69 -11.23 7.53
C LYS A 326 -27.92 -11.22 9.06
N LEU A 327 -27.05 -10.61 9.86
CA LEU A 327 -27.17 -10.54 11.33
C LEU A 327 -27.19 -9.08 11.79
N SER A 328 -28.38 -8.49 11.92
CA SER A 328 -28.62 -7.09 12.34
C SER A 328 -28.08 -6.67 13.72
N LYS A 329 -27.33 -7.56 14.40
CA LYS A 329 -26.74 -7.36 15.74
C LYS A 329 -25.21 -7.25 15.73
N PHE A 330 -24.57 -7.50 14.60
CA PHE A 330 -23.11 -7.49 14.47
C PHE A 330 -22.64 -6.61 13.32
N ARG A 331 -21.42 -6.11 13.43
CA ARG A 331 -20.70 -5.39 12.38
C ARG A 331 -19.44 -6.15 11.99
N ILE A 332 -19.00 -6.02 10.73
CA ILE A 332 -17.72 -6.57 10.28
C ILE A 332 -16.59 -5.81 10.97
N SER A 333 -15.54 -6.53 11.31
CA SER A 333 -14.31 -6.03 11.93
C SER A 333 -13.12 -6.73 11.28
N GLY A 334 -12.00 -6.03 11.17
CA GLY A 334 -10.73 -6.62 10.79
C GLY A 334 -9.86 -6.80 12.02
N SER A 335 -9.04 -7.84 12.07
CA SER A 335 -8.22 -8.11 13.25
C SER A 335 -6.84 -8.63 12.92
N LEU A 336 -5.90 -8.34 13.83
CA LEU A 336 -4.61 -9.00 13.93
C LEU A 336 -4.61 -9.87 15.19
N SER A 337 -4.42 -11.18 15.05
CA SER A 337 -4.44 -12.13 16.18
C SER A 337 -5.71 -12.04 17.05
N ASN A 338 -6.88 -11.91 16.41
CA ASN A 338 -8.20 -11.73 17.02
C ASN A 338 -8.46 -10.37 17.70
N PHE A 339 -7.51 -9.44 17.66
CA PHE A 339 -7.69 -8.08 18.18
C PHE A 339 -8.05 -7.12 17.06
N THR A 340 -9.23 -6.52 17.17
CA THR A 340 -9.66 -5.40 16.33
C THR A 340 -9.10 -4.12 16.93
N PHE A 341 -8.26 -3.41 16.17
CA PHE A 341 -7.56 -2.24 16.68
C PHE A 341 -8.51 -1.07 16.93
N ALA A 342 -8.51 -0.57 18.17
CA ALA A 342 -9.21 0.65 18.55
C ALA A 342 -8.24 1.84 18.53
N LEU A 343 -8.53 2.86 17.73
CA LEU A 343 -7.78 4.11 17.79
C LEU A 343 -8.01 4.80 19.16
N PRO A 344 -6.97 5.30 19.83
CA PRO A 344 -7.15 6.07 21.06
C PRO A 344 -7.75 7.45 20.74
N ASP A 345 -8.48 8.02 21.70
CA ASP A 345 -9.23 9.27 21.52
C ASP A 345 -8.67 10.45 22.34
N LYS A 346 -7.86 10.19 23.38
CA LYS A 346 -7.29 11.21 24.27
C LYS A 346 -5.93 11.72 23.84
N LYS A 347 -5.04 10.79 23.45
CA LYS A 347 -3.63 11.05 23.13
C LYS A 347 -3.16 10.07 22.07
N SER A 348 -2.24 10.49 21.22
CA SER A 348 -1.57 9.58 20.30
C SER A 348 -0.73 8.56 21.07
N ILE A 349 -0.58 7.33 20.55
CA ILE A 349 0.26 6.28 21.16
C ILE A 349 1.71 6.76 21.36
N LEU A 350 2.28 7.48 20.39
CA LEU A 350 3.64 8.02 20.49
C LEU A 350 3.79 9.03 21.62
N GLU A 351 2.86 9.99 21.75
CA GLU A 351 2.84 10.93 22.89
C GLU A 351 2.67 10.20 24.22
N ALA A 352 1.80 9.18 24.28
CA ALA A 352 1.58 8.40 25.49
C ALA A 352 2.82 7.59 25.88
N HIS A 353 3.48 6.96 24.92
CA HIS A 353 4.75 6.25 25.11
C HIS A 353 5.85 7.20 25.58
N TYR A 354 6.08 8.31 24.88
CA TYR A 354 7.14 9.27 25.20
C TYR A 354 6.98 9.91 26.58
N LYS A 355 5.75 10.17 27.01
CA LYS A 355 5.44 10.80 28.30
C LYS A 355 5.11 9.82 29.42
N ASN A 356 5.13 8.51 29.17
CA ASN A 356 4.68 7.47 30.09
C ASN A 356 3.25 7.75 30.64
N ILE A 357 2.29 7.97 29.74
CA ILE A 357 0.88 8.20 30.10
C ILE A 357 0.13 6.87 30.12
N ASP A 358 -0.39 6.51 31.29
CA ASP A 358 -1.18 5.30 31.49
C ASP A 358 -2.60 5.40 30.88
N GLY A 359 -3.19 4.25 30.57
CA GLY A 359 -4.59 4.14 30.16
C GLY A 359 -4.90 4.54 28.70
N ILE A 360 -3.87 4.64 27.85
CA ILE A 360 -4.01 4.88 26.40
C ILE A 360 -3.92 3.59 25.60
N PHE A 361 -2.98 2.71 25.97
CA PHE A 361 -2.76 1.42 25.33
C PHE A 361 -2.25 0.40 26.37
N THR A 362 -2.26 -0.88 26.02
CA THR A 362 -1.56 -1.95 26.75
C THR A 362 -0.47 -2.55 25.88
N ASP A 363 0.62 -3.06 26.47
CA ASP A 363 1.79 -3.59 25.78
C ASP A 363 1.84 -5.12 25.69
N ASP A 364 0.66 -5.74 25.71
CA ASP A 364 0.43 -7.18 25.77
C ASP A 364 -0.09 -7.77 24.44
N PHE A 365 0.21 -7.14 23.30
CA PHE A 365 -0.08 -7.78 22.01
C PHE A 365 0.73 -9.09 21.89
N PRO A 366 0.09 -10.24 21.61
CA PRO A 366 0.75 -11.53 21.75
C PRO A 366 1.66 -11.85 20.56
N ASN A 367 2.67 -12.68 20.79
CA ASN A 367 3.52 -13.24 19.73
C ASN A 367 2.85 -14.39 18.96
N GLN A 368 1.74 -14.92 19.46
CA GLN A 368 1.01 -16.04 18.87
C GLN A 368 -0.49 -15.74 18.95
N PRO A 369 -1.31 -16.23 18.01
CA PRO A 369 -2.74 -16.05 18.10
C PRO A 369 -3.28 -16.70 19.38
N PRO A 370 -4.21 -16.06 20.10
CA PRO A 370 -4.73 -16.56 21.38
C PRO A 370 -5.50 -17.87 21.25
N LEU A 371 -6.01 -18.16 20.05
CA LEU A 371 -6.69 -19.39 19.70
C LEU A 371 -6.04 -20.01 18.45
N MET A 372 -5.54 -21.24 18.61
CA MET A 372 -5.04 -22.05 17.49
C MET A 372 -6.20 -22.86 16.90
N PHE A 373 -6.39 -22.77 15.59
CA PHE A 373 -7.32 -23.57 14.82
C PHE A 373 -6.77 -23.79 13.42
N ASN A 374 -7.45 -24.57 12.58
CA ASN A 374 -7.07 -24.65 11.18
C ASN A 374 -7.45 -23.35 10.47
N PHE A 375 -6.51 -22.41 10.40
CA PHE A 375 -6.73 -21.03 9.97
C PHE A 375 -7.34 -20.91 8.58
N THR A 376 -7.11 -21.90 7.72
CA THR A 376 -7.51 -21.88 6.31
C THR A 376 -8.64 -22.85 5.98
N ALA A 377 -9.22 -23.52 6.98
CA ALA A 377 -10.36 -24.41 6.78
C ALA A 377 -11.70 -23.67 6.79
N ASP A 378 -12.67 -24.19 6.05
CA ASP A 378 -14.02 -23.62 5.97
C ASP A 378 -14.92 -23.96 7.19
N ASP A 379 -14.41 -24.75 8.14
CA ASP A 379 -15.17 -25.34 9.25
C ASP A 379 -15.76 -24.29 10.22
N TYR A 380 -15.21 -23.07 10.25
CA TYR A 380 -15.52 -22.05 11.25
C TYR A 380 -16.38 -20.89 10.74
N LYS A 381 -16.92 -20.98 9.52
CA LYS A 381 -17.75 -19.92 8.88
C LYS A 381 -19.00 -19.51 9.69
N HIS A 382 -19.40 -20.31 10.68
CA HIS A 382 -20.56 -20.05 11.54
C HIS A 382 -20.26 -20.11 13.05
N ASP A 383 -19.00 -20.31 13.45
CA ASP A 383 -18.64 -20.39 14.87
C ASP A 383 -18.37 -18.99 15.45
N LEU A 384 -19.34 -18.45 16.17
CA LEU A 384 -19.23 -17.12 16.78
C LEU A 384 -18.09 -17.03 17.82
N ASN A 385 -17.60 -18.13 18.39
CA ASN A 385 -16.46 -18.07 19.30
C ASN A 385 -15.15 -17.77 18.56
N VAL A 386 -15.06 -18.19 17.30
CA VAL A 386 -13.90 -17.95 16.43
C VAL A 386 -14.07 -16.63 15.66
N LEU A 387 -15.30 -16.31 15.27
CA LEU A 387 -15.60 -15.11 14.48
C LEU A 387 -15.68 -13.84 15.32
N SER A 388 -15.90 -13.91 16.64
CA SER A 388 -15.95 -12.73 17.50
C SER A 388 -14.55 -12.23 17.83
N THR A 389 -14.26 -10.99 17.47
CA THR A 389 -12.98 -10.35 17.75
C THR A 389 -13.05 -9.55 19.07
N GLU A 390 -11.90 -9.11 19.59
CA GLU A 390 -11.82 -8.22 20.75
C GLU A 390 -11.38 -6.82 20.31
N MET A 391 -12.18 -5.78 20.61
CA MET A 391 -11.75 -4.39 20.42
C MET A 391 -10.71 -4.02 21.47
N ALA A 392 -9.49 -3.67 21.04
CA ALA A 392 -8.44 -3.27 21.97
C ALA A 392 -7.41 -2.33 21.32
N THR A 393 -6.73 -1.53 22.14
CA THR A 393 -5.54 -0.75 21.76
C THR A 393 -4.31 -1.43 22.34
N LYS A 394 -3.94 -2.58 21.76
CA LYS A 394 -2.76 -3.36 22.16
C LYS A 394 -1.57 -3.02 21.27
N VAL A 395 -0.38 -2.90 21.86
CA VAL A 395 0.89 -2.68 21.15
C VAL A 395 1.86 -3.81 21.46
N LYS A 396 2.77 -4.10 20.54
CA LYS A 396 3.93 -4.97 20.78
C LYS A 396 5.16 -4.11 20.98
N LYS A 397 5.86 -4.27 22.10
CA LYS A 397 7.16 -3.63 22.33
C LYS A 397 8.29 -4.52 21.84
N PHE A 398 9.27 -3.91 21.20
CA PHE A 398 10.55 -4.51 20.84
C PHE A 398 11.68 -3.74 21.49
N LYS A 399 12.68 -4.46 21.99
CA LYS A 399 13.94 -3.84 22.39
C LYS A 399 14.61 -3.27 21.15
N PHE A 400 15.29 -2.14 21.33
CA PHE A 400 16.09 -1.57 20.25
C PHE A 400 17.05 -2.61 19.66
N ASN A 401 17.10 -2.66 18.34
CA ASN A 401 17.96 -3.51 17.53
C ASN A 401 17.61 -5.01 17.48
N SER A 402 16.50 -5.44 18.09
CA SER A 402 16.01 -6.81 18.00
C SER A 402 15.76 -7.23 16.54
N SER A 403 16.16 -8.45 16.21
CA SER A 403 15.84 -9.10 14.93
C SER A 403 14.51 -9.83 15.06
N VAL A 404 13.52 -9.42 14.26
CA VAL A 404 12.13 -9.87 14.38
C VAL A 404 11.76 -10.67 13.14
N GLU A 405 11.16 -11.85 13.34
CA GLU A 405 10.49 -12.63 12.31
C GLU A 405 8.99 -12.64 12.55
N ILE A 406 8.22 -12.33 11.50
CA ILE A 406 6.76 -12.38 11.53
C ILE A 406 6.28 -13.31 10.44
N VAL A 407 5.45 -14.28 10.82
CA VAL A 407 4.59 -15.03 9.91
C VAL A 407 3.23 -14.35 9.90
N PHE A 408 2.90 -13.70 8.79
CA PHE A 408 1.53 -13.29 8.53
C PHE A 408 0.75 -14.49 8.03
N GLN A 409 -0.33 -14.86 8.73
CA GLN A 409 -1.18 -16.00 8.40
C GLN A 409 -2.59 -15.49 8.07
N CYS A 410 -2.98 -15.50 6.80
CA CYS A 410 -4.35 -15.19 6.43
C CYS A 410 -5.29 -16.33 6.88
N THR A 411 -6.46 -15.95 7.37
CA THR A 411 -7.51 -16.89 7.77
C THR A 411 -8.62 -16.98 6.70
N SER A 412 -9.44 -18.02 6.78
CA SER A 412 -10.65 -18.25 5.96
C SER A 412 -11.91 -17.58 6.53
N LEU A 413 -11.78 -16.77 7.59
CA LEU A 413 -12.92 -16.25 8.35
C LEU A 413 -13.66 -15.15 7.58
N VAL A 414 -15.00 -15.19 7.69
CA VAL A 414 -15.98 -14.28 7.06
C VAL A 414 -15.91 -14.29 5.53
N THR A 415 -14.89 -13.67 4.93
CA THR A 415 -14.62 -13.63 3.49
C THR A 415 -13.11 -13.68 3.28
N PRO A 416 -12.53 -14.84 2.93
CA PRO A 416 -11.10 -14.94 2.71
C PRO A 416 -10.67 -14.11 1.51
N GLU A 417 -9.61 -13.33 1.68
CA GLU A 417 -9.08 -12.41 0.68
C GLU A 417 -7.58 -12.17 0.90
N ASN A 418 -6.94 -11.48 -0.03
CA ASN A 418 -5.54 -11.09 0.12
C ASN A 418 -5.42 -9.77 0.90
N HIS A 419 -4.36 -9.66 1.69
CA HIS A 419 -4.13 -8.47 2.51
C HIS A 419 -2.75 -7.86 2.23
N PRO A 420 -2.65 -6.67 1.61
CA PRO A 420 -1.39 -5.94 1.51
C PRO A 420 -1.02 -5.40 2.89
N MET A 421 -0.09 -6.04 3.59
CA MET A 421 0.35 -5.63 4.92
C MET A 421 1.50 -4.63 4.80
N HIS A 422 1.32 -3.45 5.40
CA HIS A 422 2.28 -2.35 5.42
C HIS A 422 2.81 -2.10 6.83
N LEU A 423 4.13 -1.93 6.96
CA LEU A 423 4.79 -1.57 8.22
C LEU A 423 5.48 -0.21 8.10
N HIS A 424 5.08 0.72 8.96
CA HIS A 424 5.73 2.01 9.05
C HIS A 424 7.13 1.93 9.66
N GLY A 425 7.98 2.90 9.30
CA GLY A 425 9.30 3.12 9.90
C GLY A 425 10.36 2.06 9.59
N HIS A 426 10.02 1.00 8.86
CA HIS A 426 10.91 -0.10 8.51
C HIS A 426 10.60 -0.61 7.11
N ASN A 427 11.65 -0.99 6.37
CA ASN A 427 11.50 -2.02 5.35
C ASN A 427 11.80 -3.38 5.98
N PHE A 428 11.26 -4.44 5.39
CA PHE A 428 11.44 -5.82 5.81
C PHE A 428 11.81 -6.72 4.64
N HIS A 429 12.60 -7.76 4.91
CA HIS A 429 12.93 -8.81 3.97
C HIS A 429 11.74 -9.75 3.83
N ILE A 430 11.22 -9.91 2.61
CA ILE A 430 10.16 -10.88 2.29
C ILE A 430 10.82 -12.22 1.98
N LEU A 431 10.81 -13.15 2.93
CA LEU A 431 11.55 -14.40 2.80
C LEU A 431 10.82 -15.43 1.94
N GLY A 432 9.49 -15.39 1.94
CA GLY A 432 8.68 -16.33 1.18
C GLY A 432 7.22 -16.25 1.57
N MET A 433 6.40 -16.90 0.75
CA MET A 433 4.95 -16.97 0.91
C MET A 433 4.45 -18.30 0.38
N GLY A 434 3.31 -18.74 0.89
CA GLY A 434 2.68 -19.99 0.50
C GLY A 434 1.18 -19.99 0.79
N PHE A 435 0.53 -21.08 0.42
CA PHE A 435 -0.89 -21.31 0.71
C PHE A 435 -1.05 -22.29 1.88
N GLY A 436 -2.25 -22.32 2.46
CA GLY A 436 -2.59 -23.09 3.64
C GLY A 436 -2.11 -22.46 4.95
N THR A 437 -2.04 -23.29 5.98
CA THR A 437 -1.46 -22.91 7.28
C THR A 437 0.06 -23.10 7.25
N TYR A 438 0.80 -22.10 7.69
CA TYR A 438 2.27 -22.15 7.80
C TYR A 438 2.71 -23.29 8.73
N ASP A 439 3.63 -24.11 8.25
CA ASP A 439 4.27 -25.17 9.02
C ASP A 439 5.80 -24.98 8.92
N PRO A 440 6.48 -24.58 10.00
CA PRO A 440 7.92 -24.34 9.94
C PRO A 440 8.72 -25.57 9.53
N ALA A 441 8.26 -26.80 9.85
CA ALA A 441 8.96 -28.02 9.47
C ALA A 441 8.90 -28.31 7.95
N ARG A 442 7.89 -27.77 7.26
CA ARG A 442 7.69 -27.93 5.82
C ARG A 442 8.21 -26.72 5.04
N ASP A 443 8.00 -25.52 5.58
CA ASP A 443 8.06 -24.29 4.82
C ASP A 443 9.38 -23.53 5.02
N SER A 444 10.03 -23.65 6.19
CA SER A 444 11.21 -22.84 6.54
C SER A 444 12.42 -23.08 5.62
N ASP A 445 12.57 -24.29 5.08
CA ASP A 445 13.66 -24.66 4.17
C ASP A 445 13.51 -24.05 2.77
N ASN A 446 12.30 -23.62 2.40
CA ASN A 446 11.99 -23.01 1.11
C ASN A 446 12.07 -21.48 1.14
N LEU A 447 12.41 -20.89 2.29
CA LEU A 447 12.53 -19.44 2.44
C LEU A 447 13.85 -18.92 1.85
N ASN A 448 13.80 -17.76 1.20
CA ASN A 448 14.96 -17.08 0.66
C ASN A 448 15.68 -16.27 1.75
N TYR A 449 16.78 -16.82 2.26
CA TYR A 449 17.68 -16.13 3.21
C TYR A 449 18.87 -15.44 2.55
N VAL A 450 19.00 -15.54 1.22
CA VAL A 450 20.20 -15.07 0.49
C VAL A 450 19.99 -13.66 -0.05
N ASN A 451 18.92 -13.46 -0.82
CA ASN A 451 18.63 -12.20 -1.49
C ASN A 451 17.12 -11.92 -1.59
N PRO A 452 16.35 -12.01 -0.50
CA PRO A 452 14.94 -11.64 -0.53
C PRO A 452 14.77 -10.16 -0.88
N VAL A 453 13.62 -9.84 -1.45
CA VAL A 453 13.22 -8.44 -1.68
C VAL A 453 13.09 -7.72 -0.34
N LEU A 454 13.61 -6.50 -0.29
CA LEU A 454 13.40 -5.56 0.81
C LEU A 454 12.26 -4.62 0.40
N ALA A 455 11.18 -4.56 1.18
CA ALA A 455 10.00 -3.73 0.88
C ALA A 455 9.33 -3.21 2.15
N SER A 456 8.40 -2.28 2.02
CA SER A 456 7.57 -1.77 3.12
C SER A 456 6.17 -2.36 3.12
N THR A 457 5.73 -2.94 2.01
CA THR A 457 4.40 -3.54 1.84
C THR A 457 4.48 -4.90 1.16
N VAL A 458 3.77 -5.89 1.69
CA VAL A 458 3.69 -7.24 1.10
C VAL A 458 2.26 -7.79 1.11
N SER A 459 1.86 -8.38 0.00
CA SER A 459 0.56 -9.03 -0.12
C SER A 459 0.60 -10.44 0.47
N VAL A 460 -0.21 -10.64 1.50
CA VAL A 460 -0.40 -11.94 2.14
C VAL A 460 -1.46 -12.72 1.36
N PRO A 461 -1.17 -13.94 0.88
CA PRO A 461 -2.12 -14.69 0.07
C PRO A 461 -3.42 -15.04 0.80
N LYS A 462 -4.54 -15.00 0.07
CA LYS A 462 -5.82 -15.61 0.51
C LYS A 462 -5.56 -17.04 0.97
N ASN A 463 -6.06 -17.39 2.15
CA ASN A 463 -5.86 -18.72 2.74
C ASN A 463 -4.39 -19.16 2.72
N GLY A 464 -3.46 -18.25 2.97
CA GLY A 464 -2.04 -18.50 2.90
C GLY A 464 -1.25 -17.71 3.93
N TRP A 465 0.06 -17.65 3.73
CA TRP A 465 0.99 -17.06 4.66
C TRP A 465 2.13 -16.33 3.95
N THR A 466 2.78 -15.42 4.66
CA THR A 466 4.00 -14.73 4.23
C THR A 466 4.93 -14.56 5.42
N VAL A 467 6.22 -14.87 5.24
CA VAL A 467 7.25 -14.70 6.27
C VAL A 467 8.10 -13.48 5.94
N ILE A 468 8.20 -12.57 6.90
CA ILE A 468 9.06 -11.39 6.82
C ILE A 468 10.08 -11.36 7.96
N ARG A 469 11.21 -10.70 7.72
CA ARG A 469 12.18 -10.34 8.77
C ARG A 469 12.57 -8.88 8.69
N PHE A 470 12.75 -8.25 9.84
CA PHE A 470 13.33 -6.92 9.92
C PHE A 470 14.09 -6.73 11.23
N ARG A 471 14.80 -5.62 11.33
CA ARG A 471 15.48 -5.19 12.54
C ARG A 471 14.74 -4.01 13.15
N ALA A 472 14.33 -4.13 14.40
CA ALA A 472 13.65 -3.08 15.15
C ALA A 472 14.66 -2.01 15.61
N ASN A 473 15.27 -1.28 14.68
CA ASN A 473 16.36 -0.32 14.92
C ASN A 473 15.95 1.15 14.78
N ASN A 474 14.65 1.43 14.72
CA ASN A 474 14.11 2.78 14.60
C ASN A 474 13.18 3.07 15.79
N PRO A 475 13.62 3.76 16.85
CA PRO A 475 12.81 4.02 18.04
C PRO A 475 11.55 4.85 17.73
N GLY A 476 10.42 4.47 18.31
CA GLY A 476 9.14 5.13 18.05
C GLY A 476 7.95 4.16 18.09
N ALA A 477 6.77 4.67 17.73
CA ALA A 477 5.53 3.90 17.62
C ALA A 477 5.15 3.80 16.14
N TRP A 478 5.29 2.60 15.58
CA TRP A 478 5.13 2.34 14.16
C TRP A 478 3.86 1.55 13.88
N PHE A 479 3.08 2.06 12.94
CA PHE A 479 1.82 1.46 12.57
C PHE A 479 2.05 0.24 11.67
N LEU A 480 1.37 -0.86 11.97
CA LEU A 480 1.29 -2.05 11.13
C LEU A 480 -0.18 -2.20 10.72
N HIS A 481 -0.49 -2.25 9.43
CA HIS A 481 -1.88 -2.37 9.01
C HIS A 481 -2.04 -2.96 7.62
N CYS A 482 -3.26 -3.42 7.32
CA CYS A 482 -3.63 -3.70 5.94
C CYS A 482 -3.79 -2.37 5.19
N HIS A 483 -3.22 -2.30 4.00
CA HIS A 483 -3.27 -1.14 3.11
C HIS A 483 -4.53 -1.12 2.22
N ASN A 484 -5.48 -2.02 2.51
CA ASN A 484 -6.88 -1.87 2.11
C ASN A 484 -7.58 -0.94 3.11
N GLU A 485 -8.02 0.23 2.65
CA GLU A 485 -8.63 1.25 3.51
C GLU A 485 -9.90 0.76 4.19
N GLY A 486 -10.68 -0.08 3.51
CA GLY A 486 -11.87 -0.73 4.06
C GLY A 486 -11.55 -1.58 5.28
N HIS A 487 -10.43 -2.31 5.25
CA HIS A 487 -9.95 -3.14 6.36
C HIS A 487 -9.32 -2.32 7.49
N LEU A 488 -8.57 -1.28 7.13
CA LEU A 488 -7.95 -0.39 8.10
C LEU A 488 -9.00 0.26 9.01
N VAL A 489 -10.07 0.83 8.45
CA VAL A 489 -11.09 1.54 9.26
C VAL A 489 -11.92 0.63 10.16
N ILE A 490 -12.01 -0.66 9.82
CA ILE A 490 -12.67 -1.66 10.65
C ILE A 490 -11.70 -2.36 11.62
N GLY A 491 -10.44 -1.89 11.72
CA GLY A 491 -9.50 -2.25 12.78
C GLY A 491 -8.46 -3.31 12.44
N LEU A 492 -8.25 -3.62 11.15
CA LEU A 492 -7.16 -4.52 10.71
C LEU A 492 -5.80 -3.81 10.81
N ALA A 493 -5.34 -3.61 12.04
CA ALA A 493 -4.19 -2.80 12.37
C ALA A 493 -3.55 -3.25 13.69
N GLY A 494 -2.36 -2.72 13.96
CA GLY A 494 -1.60 -2.90 15.19
C GLY A 494 -0.50 -1.83 15.27
N VAL A 495 0.19 -1.77 16.42
CA VAL A 495 1.31 -0.85 16.61
C VAL A 495 2.48 -1.57 17.25
N PHE A 496 3.66 -1.33 16.68
CA PHE A 496 4.94 -1.75 17.20
C PHE A 496 5.64 -0.57 17.84
N ILE A 497 5.99 -0.70 19.12
CA ILE A 497 6.83 0.26 19.82
C ILE A 497 8.25 -0.28 19.84
N VAL A 498 9.18 0.45 19.24
CA VAL A 498 10.62 0.17 19.36
C VAL A 498 11.16 1.07 20.46
N GLU A 499 11.70 0.45 21.50
CA GLU A 499 12.28 1.15 22.65
C GLU A 499 13.54 1.95 22.28
N ASP A 500 13.94 2.84 23.17
CA ASP A 500 15.17 3.60 23.03
C ASP A 500 16.41 2.68 23.10
N GLY A 501 17.37 2.95 22.22
CA GLY A 501 18.70 2.38 22.25
C GLY A 501 19.64 3.05 23.26
N PRO A 502 20.92 2.65 23.27
CA PRO A 502 21.86 3.01 24.33
C PRO A 502 22.34 4.47 24.31
N ASN A 503 22.06 5.23 23.25
CA ASN A 503 22.52 6.61 23.12
C ASN A 503 21.47 7.52 22.45
N LYS A 504 21.66 8.83 22.57
CA LYS A 504 20.72 9.87 22.07
C LYS A 504 20.42 9.82 20.56
N TYR A 505 21.27 9.20 19.74
CA TYR A 505 21.05 9.08 18.29
C TYR A 505 20.23 7.83 17.95
N THR A 506 20.18 6.88 18.87
CA THR A 506 19.38 5.66 18.85
C THR A 506 18.18 5.77 19.80
N SER A 507 17.76 6.98 20.16
CA SER A 507 16.58 7.22 21.02
C SER A 507 15.59 8.14 20.30
N LEU A 508 14.31 8.03 20.63
CA LEU A 508 13.26 8.91 20.12
C LEU A 508 13.54 10.36 20.58
N PRO A 509 13.77 11.33 19.67
CA PRO A 509 14.03 12.71 20.07
C PRO A 509 12.79 13.36 20.69
N ALA A 510 12.97 14.52 21.30
CA ALA A 510 11.84 15.33 21.77
C ALA A 510 10.90 15.71 20.62
N PRO A 511 9.58 15.83 20.88
CA PRO A 511 8.62 16.23 19.85
C PRO A 511 8.93 17.64 19.31
N PRO A 512 8.63 17.90 18.01
CA PRO A 512 8.75 19.24 17.44
C PRO A 512 7.95 20.30 18.19
N ILE A 513 8.39 21.56 18.14
CA ILE A 513 7.73 22.66 18.85
C ILE A 513 6.30 22.92 18.35
N ASP A 514 6.05 22.64 17.07
CA ASP A 514 4.77 22.75 16.37
C ASP A 514 3.96 21.44 16.36
N TYR A 515 4.34 20.45 17.17
CA TYR A 515 3.67 19.14 17.26
C TYR A 515 2.15 19.28 17.50
N PRO A 516 1.29 18.64 16.67
CA PRO A 516 -0.15 18.70 16.81
C PRO A 516 -0.62 18.01 18.09
N ARG A 517 -1.12 18.79 19.04
CA ARG A 517 -1.61 18.29 20.33
C ARG A 517 -3.07 17.85 20.23
N CYS A 518 -3.36 16.77 20.94
CA CYS A 518 -4.66 16.49 21.50
C CYS A 518 -4.84 17.40 22.74
#